data_AF-A0A2D6U3C8-F1
#
_entry.id   AF-A0A2D6U3C8-F1
#
_cell.length_a   1.000
_cell.length_b   1.000
_cell.length_c   1.000
_cell.angle_alpha   90.00
_cell.angle_beta   90.00
_cell.angle_gamma   90.00
#
_symmetry.space_group_name_H-M   'P 1'
#
loop_
_entity.id
_entity.type
_entity.pdbx_description
1 polymer ?
#
loop_
_entity_poly.entity_id
_entity_poly.type
_entity_poly.pdbx_seq_one_letter_code
_entity_poly.pdbx_strand_id
1 'polypeptide(L)' 'MSVERTVTVDGIEVRPTVGCVTVREKVVTEVDGEEPIKKHSIERHINPGDDISEEDPLVQTIVNAYWGTL' A
#
# COMPACT_ATOMS: atom_id res chain seq x y z
N MET A 1 20.42 5.29 18.81
CA MET A 1 20.00 4.14 17.99
C MET A 1 18.88 4.63 17.09
N SER A 2 19.15 4.78 15.80
CA SER A 2 18.19 5.14 14.75
C SER A 2 17.48 3.88 14.29
N VAL A 3 16.15 3.90 14.30
CA VAL A 3 15.33 2.86 13.65
C VAL A 3 14.77 3.50 12.40
N GLU A 4 15.20 3.03 11.23
CA GLU A 4 14.65 3.47 9.96
C GLU A 4 13.53 2.51 9.54
N ARG A 5 12.31 3.04 9.43
CA ARG A 5 11.15 2.29 8.97
C ARG A 5 10.87 2.69 7.53
N THR A 6 11.16 1.79 6.61
CA THR A 6 10.86 1.95 5.19
C THR A 6 9.58 1.20 4.87
N VAL A 7 8.57 1.92 4.38
CA VAL A 7 7.32 1.33 3.86
C VAL A 7 7.38 1.41 2.35
N THR A 8 7.28 0.26 1.68
CA THR A 8 7.26 0.16 0.22
C THR A 8 5.97 -0.50 -0.23
N VAL A 9 5.33 0.01 -1.26
CA VAL A 9 4.19 -0.65 -1.89
C VAL A 9 4.73 -1.82 -2.73
N ASP A 10 4.29 -3.04 -2.40
CA ASP A 10 4.76 -4.29 -3.03
C ASP A 10 3.82 -4.72 -4.17
N GLY A 11 2.54 -4.32 -4.12
CA GLY A 11 1.60 -4.58 -5.20
C GLY A 11 0.24 -3.92 -4.99
N ILE A 12 -0.47 -3.69 -6.09
CA ILE A 12 -1.82 -3.14 -6.11
C ILE A 12 -2.68 -4.08 -6.96
N GLU A 13 -3.77 -4.57 -6.39
CA GLU A 13 -4.67 -5.54 -7.00
C GLU A 13 -6.09 -4.96 -7.03
N VAL A 14 -6.60 -4.68 -8.23
CA VAL A 14 -7.99 -4.25 -8.41
C VAL A 14 -8.87 -5.51 -8.42
N ARG A 15 -9.92 -5.54 -7.58
CA ARG A 15 -10.87 -6.66 -7.47
C ARG A 15 -12.28 -6.23 -7.90
N PRO A 16 -12.60 -6.28 -9.20
CA PRO A 16 -13.86 -5.75 -9.72
C PRO A 16 -15.09 -6.47 -9.19
N THR A 17 -15.01 -7.79 -9.01
CA THR A 17 -16.10 -8.63 -8.51
C THR A 17 -16.50 -8.29 -7.08
N VAL A 18 -15.57 -7.78 -6.27
CA VAL A 18 -15.79 -7.39 -4.88
C VAL A 18 -16.04 -5.88 -4.76
N GLY A 19 -15.66 -5.11 -5.79
CA GLY A 19 -15.83 -3.66 -5.83
C GLY A 19 -14.77 -2.90 -5.02
N CYS A 20 -13.59 -3.49 -4.78
CA CYS A 20 -12.53 -2.87 -3.98
C CYS A 20 -11.15 -2.94 -4.65
N VAL A 21 -10.24 -2.07 -4.23
CA VAL A 21 -8.82 -2.11 -4.61
C VAL A 21 -8.01 -2.56 -3.41
N THR A 22 -7.20 -3.60 -3.56
CA THR A 22 -6.33 -4.14 -2.50
C THR A 22 -4.92 -3.62 -2.70
N VAL A 23 -4.34 -2.97 -1.71
CA VAL A 23 -2.95 -2.51 -1.70
C VAL A 23 -2.15 -3.38 -0.75
N ARG A 24 -1.06 -3.96 -1.27
CA ARG A 24 -0.07 -4.71 -0.49
C ARG A 24 1.10 -3.80 -0.18
N GLU A 25 1.29 -3.54 1.10
CA GLU A 25 2.42 -2.77 1.62
C GLU A 25 3.42 -3.74 2.26
N LYS A 26 4.70 -3.56 1.96
CA LYS A 26 5.80 -4.26 2.60
C LYS A 26 6.52 -3.28 3.50
N VAL A 27 6.48 -3.55 4.79
CA VAL A 27 7.19 -2.79 5.81
C VAL A 27 8.51 -3.49 6.07
N VAL A 28 9.60 -2.77 5.85
CA VAL A 28 10.96 -3.18 6.18
C VAL A 28 11.46 -2.24 7.28
N THR A 29 11.84 -2.82 8.41
CA THR A 29 12.48 -2.08 9.50
C THR A 29 13.96 -2.42 9.50
N GLU A 30 14.77 -1.41 9.21
CA GLU A 30 16.22 -1.47 9.29
C GLU A 30 16.67 -0.80 10.59
N VAL A 31 17.52 -1.49 11.35
CA VAL A 31 18.14 -0.96 12.56
C VAL A 31 19.62 -0.84 12.26
N ASP A 32 20.17 0.36 12.44
CA ASP A 32 21.55 0.70 12.08
C ASP A 32 22.55 -0.35 12.58
N GLY A 33 23.20 -1.05 11.65
CA GLY A 33 24.24 -2.06 11.93
C GLY A 33 23.79 -3.52 12.03
N GLU A 34 22.51 -3.83 11.85
CA GLU A 34 22.00 -5.21 11.81
C GLU A 34 21.18 -5.52 10.55
N GLU A 35 21.17 -6.79 10.12
CA GLU A 35 20.33 -7.25 9.01
C GLU A 35 18.84 -6.92 9.27
N PRO A 36 18.05 -6.61 8.22
CA PRO A 36 16.65 -6.21 8.37
C PRO A 36 15.85 -7.24 9.17
N ILE A 37 15.51 -6.87 10.41
CA ILE A 37 15.03 -7.78 11.46
C ILE A 37 13.61 -8.29 11.16
N LYS A 38 12.83 -7.53 10.40
CA LYS A 38 11.42 -7.86 10.17
C LYS A 38 10.91 -7.34 8.83
N LYS A 39 10.46 -8.26 7.98
CA LYS A 39 9.67 -7.99 6.79
C LYS A 39 8.23 -8.38 7.09
N HIS A 40 7.31 -7.42 7.11
CA HIS A 40 5.89 -7.69 7.32
C HIS A 40 5.09 -7.14 6.16
N SER A 41 4.20 -7.96 5.61
CA SER A 41 3.28 -7.57 4.54
C SER A 41 1.93 -7.22 5.15
N ILE A 42 1.43 -6.03 4.83
CA ILE A 42 0.11 -5.54 5.24
C ILE A 42 -0.75 -5.48 3.98
N GLU A 43 -1.94 -6.08 4.02
CA GLU A 43 -2.94 -5.92 2.96
C GLU A 43 -4.00 -4.93 3.43
N ARG A 44 -4.23 -3.87 2.66
CA ARG A 44 -5.29 -2.88 2.89
C ARG A 44 -6.29 -2.94 1.74
N HIS A 45 -7.57 -2.81 2.05
CA HIS A 45 -8.64 -2.73 1.05
C HIS A 45 -9.18 -1.31 1.03
N ILE A 46 -9.23 -0.71 -0.15
CA ILE A 46 -9.80 0.60 -0.42
C ILE A 46 -11.15 0.38 -1.11
N ASN A 47 -12.20 0.90 -0.51
CA ASN A 47 -13.57 0.81 -1.00
C ASN A 47 -13.99 2.11 -1.70
N PRO A 48 -15.07 2.07 -2.51
CA PRO A 48 -15.56 3.27 -3.18
C PRO A 48 -15.98 4.31 -2.14
N GLY A 49 -15.43 5.52 -2.27
CA GLY A 49 -15.70 6.64 -1.36
C GLY A 49 -14.75 6.75 -0.17
N ASP A 50 -13.78 5.84 -0.01
CA ASP A 50 -12.69 6.01 0.95
C ASP A 50 -11.79 7.19 0.52
N ASP A 51 -11.31 7.96 1.50
CA ASP A 51 -10.35 9.04 1.24
C ASP A 51 -8.96 8.47 0.96
N ILE A 52 -8.47 8.72 -0.26
CA ILE A 52 -7.16 8.27 -0.74
C ILE A 52 -6.16 9.43 -0.87
N SER A 53 -6.48 10.63 -0.38
CA SER A 53 -5.66 11.83 -0.58
C SER A 53 -4.24 11.72 -0.01
N GLU A 54 -4.06 10.90 1.03
CA GLU A 54 -2.77 10.65 1.68
C GLU A 54 -2.06 9.37 1.20
N GLU A 55 -2.65 8.65 0.23
CA GLU A 55 -2.07 7.40 -0.29
C GLU A 55 -0.93 7.67 -1.29
N ASP A 56 -0.16 6.63 -1.61
CA ASP A 56 0.88 6.70 -2.63
C ASP A 56 0.29 7.20 -3.98
N PRO A 57 0.95 8.12 -4.70
CA PRO A 57 0.45 8.64 -5.97
C PRO A 57 0.09 7.56 -7.01
N LEU A 58 0.78 6.41 -6.99
CA LEU A 58 0.46 5.27 -7.85
C LEU A 58 -0.86 4.62 -7.44
N VAL A 59 -1.10 4.45 -6.14
CA VAL A 59 -2.37 3.96 -5.59
C VAL A 59 -3.48 4.91 -5.98
N GLN A 60 -3.32 6.21 -5.76
CA GLN A 60 -4.32 7.22 -6.12
C GLN A 60 -4.66 7.17 -7.61
N THR A 61 -3.64 7.04 -8.47
CA THR A 61 -3.83 6.97 -9.92
C THR A 61 -4.64 5.74 -10.33
N ILE A 62 -4.29 4.55 -9.82
CA ILE A 62 -4.97 3.29 -10.15
C ILE A 62 -6.41 3.32 -9.64
N VAL A 63 -6.59 3.81 -8.43
CA VAL A 63 -7.90 3.88 -7.77
C VAL A 63 -8.82 4.85 -8.50
N ASN A 64 -8.35 6.05 -8.83
CA ASN A 64 -9.11 7.03 -9.62
C ASN A 64 -9.37 6.54 -11.05
N ALA A 65 -8.42 5.84 -11.67
CA ALA A 65 -8.65 5.25 -12.99
C ALA A 65 -9.72 4.16 -12.94
N TYR A 66 -9.70 3.31 -11.92
CA TYR A 66 -10.67 2.24 -11.76
C TYR A 66 -12.09 2.79 -11.54
N TRP A 67 -12.30 3.66 -10.55
CA TRP A 67 -13.63 4.22 -10.28
C TRP A 67 -14.07 5.28 -11.29
N GLY A 68 -13.14 5.98 -11.95
CA GLY A 68 -13.46 6.90 -13.03
C GLY A 68 -13.97 6.20 -14.31
N THR A 69 -13.80 4.88 -14.41
CA THR A 69 -14.33 4.07 -15.52
C THR A 69 -15.67 3.38 -15.22
N LEU A 70 -16.12 3.41 -13.98
CA LEU A 70 -17.42 2.89 -13.53
C LEU A 70 -18.51 3.95 -13.67
#